data_AF-A0A7Y1XM16-F1
#
_entry.id   AF-A0A7Y1XM16-F1
#
_cell.length_a   1.000
_cell.length_b   1.000
_cell.length_c   1.000
_cell.angle_alpha   90.00
_cell.angle_beta   90.00
_cell.angle_gamma   90.00
#
_symmetry.space_group_name_H-M   'P 1'
#
loop_
_entity.id
_entity.type
_entity.pdbx_description
1 polymer ?
#
loop_
_entity_poly.entity_id
_entity_poly.type
_entity_poly.pdbx_seq_one_letter_code
_entity_poly.pdbx_strand_id
1 'polypeptide(L)'
;MKKYVLIIALALLPFAGFSQSIFDKFEDMDEVSSVIVNKNMFDLLVKMDVNVDEPEAREAMEIAKSLNGLKVFVTENKGISADMKSTVDRYLKNASLEELMRVKDKDANVKFYIRKGKDEDHVSELLMFV
;
A
#
# COMPACT_ATOMS: atom_id res chain seq x y z
N MET A 1 10.83 32.96 -28.82
CA MET A 1 9.74 31.97 -28.73
C MET A 1 10.25 30.57 -28.38
N LYS A 2 11.00 29.87 -29.25
CA LYS A 2 11.44 28.48 -29.01
C LYS A 2 12.32 28.26 -27.77
N LYS A 3 13.16 29.24 -27.42
CA LYS A 3 14.06 29.18 -26.24
C LYS A 3 13.29 29.18 -24.91
N TYR A 4 12.19 29.93 -24.82
CA TYR A 4 11.33 29.99 -23.64
C TYR A 4 10.50 28.73 -23.46
N VAL A 5 10.06 28.12 -24.58
CA VAL A 5 9.37 26.82 -24.55
C VAL A 5 10.28 25.72 -24.00
N LEU A 6 11.57 25.72 -24.38
CA LEU A 6 12.55 24.76 -23.85
C LEU A 6 12.80 24.95 -22.35
N ILE A 7 12.92 26.20 -21.89
CA ILE A 7 13.12 26.52 -20.46
C ILE A 7 11.89 26.11 -19.63
N ILE A 8 10.68 26.38 -20.13
CA ILE A 8 9.43 25.95 -19.47
C ILE A 8 9.32 24.43 -19.45
N ALA A 9 9.66 23.74 -20.55
CA ALA A 9 9.66 22.28 -20.58
C ALA A 9 10.66 21.69 -19.58
N LEU A 10 11.87 22.26 -19.47
CA LEU A 10 12.89 21.82 -18.52
C LEU A 10 12.50 22.11 -17.07
N ALA A 11 11.83 23.24 -16.81
CA ALA A 11 11.32 23.62 -15.50
C ALA A 11 10.16 22.72 -15.02
N LEU A 12 9.47 22.06 -15.95
CA LEU A 12 8.36 21.14 -15.64
C LEU A 12 8.81 19.69 -15.41
N LEU A 13 10.06 19.33 -15.75
CA LEU A 13 10.60 17.97 -15.53
C LEU A 13 10.54 17.47 -14.07
N PRO A 14 10.80 18.29 -13.03
CA PRO A 14 10.73 17.82 -11.64
C PRO A 14 9.33 17.41 -11.21
N PHE A 15 8.29 17.95 -11.86
CA PHE A 15 6.89 17.62 -11.56
C PHE A 15 6.44 16.28 -12.15
N ALA A 16 7.24 15.65 -13.02
CA ALA A 16 6.96 14.32 -13.55
C ALA A 16 7.42 13.18 -12.60
N GLY A 17 8.06 13.51 -11.46
CA GLY A 17 8.69 12.54 -10.55
C GLY A 17 7.80 11.89 -9.49
N PHE A 18 6.46 12.02 -9.54
CA PHE A 18 5.54 11.53 -8.48
C PHE A 18 5.28 10.00 -8.49
N SER A 19 6.22 9.18 -8.96
CA SER A 19 6.01 7.73 -9.05
C SER A 19 6.42 6.96 -7.79
N GLN A 20 7.12 7.59 -6.84
CA GLN A 20 7.56 6.91 -5.62
C GLN A 20 6.40 6.85 -4.62
N SER A 21 6.14 5.66 -4.07
CA SER A 21 5.07 5.52 -3.10
C SER A 21 5.43 6.36 -1.87
N ILE A 22 4.45 7.08 -1.32
CA ILE A 22 4.70 7.98 -0.18
C ILE A 22 5.20 7.22 1.08
N PHE A 23 5.03 5.89 1.08
CA PHE A 23 5.46 5.00 2.15
C PHE A 23 6.90 4.51 1.95
N ASP A 24 7.49 4.67 0.76
CA ASP A 24 8.84 4.15 0.46
C ASP A 24 9.90 4.86 1.31
N LYS A 25 9.62 6.08 1.80
CA LYS A 25 10.47 6.78 2.76
C LYS A 25 10.69 6.02 4.07
N PHE A 26 9.80 5.09 4.41
CA PHE A 26 9.91 4.25 5.60
C PHE A 26 10.73 2.99 5.36
N GLU A 27 11.00 2.62 4.10
CA GLU A 27 11.80 1.44 3.75
C GLU A 27 13.26 1.60 4.17
N ASP A 28 13.79 2.83 4.09
CA ASP A 28 15.20 3.15 4.38
C ASP A 28 15.45 3.57 5.84
N MET A 29 14.46 3.44 6.74
CA MET A 29 14.60 3.83 8.13
C MET A 29 15.03 2.65 9.00
N ASP A 30 16.15 2.78 9.73
CA ASP A 30 16.70 1.72 10.60
C ASP A 30 15.71 1.21 11.66
N GLU A 31 14.83 2.09 12.14
CA GLU A 31 13.83 1.78 13.17
C GLU A 31 12.50 1.27 12.59
N VAL A 32 12.44 1.02 11.27
CA VAL A 32 11.27 0.47 10.58
C VAL A 32 11.58 -0.92 10.04
N SER A 33 10.78 -1.90 10.43
CA SER A 33 10.75 -3.20 9.78
C SER A 33 9.77 -3.16 8.61
N SER A 34 10.25 -3.42 7.40
CA SER A 34 9.46 -3.42 6.18
C SER A 34 9.36 -4.83 5.57
N VAL A 35 8.14 -5.23 5.18
CA VAL A 35 7.89 -6.47 4.44
C VAL A 35 7.15 -6.11 3.17
N ILE A 36 7.77 -6.36 2.02
CA ILE A 36 7.23 -5.99 0.71
C ILE A 36 7.11 -7.26 -0.13
N VAL A 37 5.88 -7.57 -0.51
CA VAL A 37 5.54 -8.69 -1.39
C VAL A 37 4.94 -8.12 -2.66
N ASN A 38 5.57 -8.38 -3.80
CA ASN A 38 5.07 -7.93 -5.10
C ASN A 38 4.15 -8.98 -5.72
N LYS A 39 3.40 -8.59 -6.76
CA LYS A 39 2.51 -9.48 -7.52
C LYS A 39 3.19 -10.77 -7.98
N ASN A 40 4.44 -10.70 -8.43
CA ASN A 40 5.16 -11.87 -8.91
C ASN A 40 5.36 -12.92 -7.80
N MET A 41 5.59 -12.50 -6.56
CA MET A 41 5.68 -13.43 -5.43
C MET A 41 4.32 -14.08 -5.13
N PHE A 42 3.22 -13.34 -5.18
CA PHE A 42 1.87 -13.92 -5.06
C PHE A 42 1.58 -14.91 -6.19
N ASP A 43 1.89 -14.56 -7.44
CA ASP A 43 1.72 -15.45 -8.59
C ASP A 43 2.56 -16.73 -8.47
N LEU A 44 3.76 -16.65 -7.88
CA LEU A 44 4.59 -17.82 -7.61
C LEU A 44 3.98 -18.72 -6.53
N LEU A 45 3.50 -18.16 -5.42
CA LEU A 45 2.84 -18.92 -4.36
C LEU A 45 1.58 -19.65 -4.87
N VAL A 46 0.82 -18.99 -5.75
CA VAL A 46 -0.35 -19.58 -6.42
C VAL A 46 0.05 -20.73 -7.34
N LYS A 47 1.09 -20.53 -8.16
CA LYS A 47 1.56 -21.55 -9.12
C LYS A 47 2.23 -22.74 -8.47
N MET A 48 2.77 -22.56 -7.26
CA MET A 48 3.34 -23.65 -6.48
C MET A 48 2.28 -24.60 -5.92
N ASP A 49 0.99 -24.33 -6.15
CA ASP A 49 -0.15 -25.17 -5.76
C ASP A 49 0.05 -25.68 -4.34
N VAL A 50 0.30 -24.74 -3.41
CA VAL A 50 0.26 -25.04 -2.00
C VAL A 50 -1.15 -25.55 -1.78
N ASN A 51 -1.31 -26.88 -1.69
CA ASN A 51 -2.58 -27.56 -1.42
C ASN A 51 -3.08 -27.04 -0.09
N VAL A 52 -3.84 -25.95 -0.13
CA VAL A 52 -4.61 -25.50 1.00
C VAL A 52 -5.95 -26.19 0.87
N ASP A 53 -5.96 -27.42 1.38
CA ASP A 53 -7.13 -28.29 1.47
C ASP A 53 -8.23 -27.68 2.35
N GLU A 54 -7.92 -26.58 3.05
CA GLU A 54 -8.83 -25.81 3.88
C GLU A 54 -9.59 -24.74 3.07
N PRO A 55 -10.94 -24.72 3.12
CA PRO A 55 -11.77 -23.76 2.40
C PRO A 55 -11.43 -22.29 2.68
N GLU A 56 -11.12 -21.93 3.94
CA GLU A 56 -10.78 -20.55 4.31
C GLU A 56 -9.50 -20.07 3.63
N ALA A 57 -8.53 -20.97 3.44
CA ALA A 57 -7.26 -20.61 2.84
C ALA A 57 -7.37 -20.44 1.32
N ARG A 58 -8.29 -21.15 0.66
CA ARG A 58 -8.63 -20.88 -0.76
C ARG A 58 -9.17 -19.46 -0.94
N GLU A 59 -10.06 -19.01 -0.06
CA GLU A 59 -10.63 -17.67 -0.12
C GLU A 59 -9.57 -16.59 0.11
N ALA A 60 -8.68 -16.79 1.09
CA ALA A 60 -7.54 -15.91 1.34
C ALA A 60 -6.58 -15.84 0.13
N MET A 61 -6.35 -16.96 -0.56
CA MET A 61 -5.52 -17.01 -1.77
C MET A 61 -6.16 -16.27 -2.95
N GLU A 62 -7.48 -16.30 -3.12
CA GLU A 62 -8.17 -15.51 -4.15
C GLU A 62 -8.07 -14.01 -3.88
N ILE A 63 -8.18 -13.58 -2.62
CA ILE A 63 -7.92 -12.19 -2.23
C ILE A 63 -6.48 -11.82 -2.55
N ALA A 64 -5.51 -12.66 -2.18
CA ALA A 64 -4.09 -12.42 -2.46
C ALA A 64 -3.78 -12.30 -3.96
N LYS A 65 -4.46 -13.07 -4.82
CA LYS A 65 -4.35 -12.95 -6.29
C LYS A 65 -4.84 -11.62 -6.83
N SER A 66 -5.84 -11.02 -6.18
CA SER A 66 -6.41 -9.74 -6.62
C SER A 66 -5.51 -8.54 -6.29
N LEU A 67 -4.61 -8.69 -5.30
CA LEU A 67 -3.71 -7.63 -4.86
C LEU A 67 -2.55 -7.43 -5.84
N ASN A 68 -2.21 -6.17 -6.11
CA ASN A 68 -1.02 -5.83 -6.90
C ASN A 68 0.29 -5.97 -6.08
N GLY A 69 0.18 -6.00 -4.76
CA GLY A 69 1.29 -6.12 -3.84
C GLY A 69 0.85 -5.84 -2.40
N LEU A 70 1.69 -6.22 -1.45
CA LEU A 70 1.52 -5.99 -0.02
C LEU A 70 2.77 -5.27 0.49
N LYS A 71 2.58 -4.14 1.19
CA LYS A 71 3.64 -3.46 1.94
C LYS A 71 3.22 -3.37 3.41
N VAL A 72 4.03 -3.91 4.30
CA VAL A 72 3.83 -3.83 5.75
C VAL A 72 5.00 -3.07 6.34
N PHE A 73 4.70 -2.04 7.13
CA PHE A 73 5.68 -1.22 7.84
C PHE A 73 5.38 -1.27 9.33
N VAL A 74 6.38 -1.62 10.14
CA VAL A 74 6.26 -1.74 11.60
C VAL A 74 7.36 -0.94 12.27
N THR A 75 7.03 -0.19 13.31
CA THR A 75 7.98 0.63 14.08
C THR A 75 7.59 0.61 15.55
N GLU A 76 8.58 0.54 16.43
CA GLU A 76 8.40 0.77 17.88
C GLU A 76 8.68 2.23 18.27
N ASN A 77 9.32 3.00 17.38
CA ASN A 77 9.60 4.40 17.60
C ASN A 77 8.32 5.25 17.49
N LYS A 78 7.99 5.97 18.57
CA LYS A 78 6.79 6.82 18.66
C LYS A 78 6.78 7.99 17.68
N GLY A 79 7.95 8.57 17.37
CA GLY A 79 8.09 9.66 16.41
C GLY A 79 7.79 9.20 14.99
N ILE A 80 8.37 8.06 14.60
CA ILE A 80 8.11 7.44 13.29
C ILE A 80 6.66 6.99 13.17
N SER A 81 6.09 6.41 14.22
CA SER A 81 4.66 6.05 14.27
C SER A 81 3.75 7.26 14.03
N ALA A 82 4.05 8.42 14.61
CA ALA A 82 3.30 9.65 14.37
C ALA A 82 3.42 10.15 12.92
N ASP A 83 4.62 10.07 12.31
CA ASP A 83 4.81 10.43 10.90
C ASP A 83 4.11 9.42 9.96
N MET A 84 4.16 8.13 10.28
CA MET A 84 3.44 7.07 9.57
C MET A 84 1.94 7.33 9.59
N LYS A 85 1.38 7.67 10.76
CA LYS A 85 -0.01 8.08 10.88
C LYS A 85 -0.33 9.30 10.00
N SER A 86 0.48 10.35 10.04
CA SER A 86 0.28 11.55 9.20
C SER A 86 0.33 11.22 7.71
N THR A 87 1.20 10.28 7.34
CA THR A 87 1.39 9.82 5.97
C THR A 87 0.16 9.04 5.50
N VAL A 88 -0.35 8.11 6.32
CA VAL A 88 -1.62 7.39 6.06
C VAL A 88 -2.78 8.38 5.93
N ASP A 89 -2.94 9.32 6.88
CA ASP A 89 -4.04 10.31 6.84
C ASP A 89 -4.00 11.16 5.55
N ARG A 90 -2.80 11.48 5.05
CA ARG A 90 -2.60 12.22 3.79
C ARG A 90 -2.89 11.34 2.59
N TYR A 91 -2.47 10.07 2.62
CA TYR A 91 -2.75 9.12 1.57
C TYR A 91 -4.25 8.91 1.41
N LEU A 92 -4.98 8.65 2.49
CA LEU A 92 -6.43 8.42 2.49
C LEU A 92 -7.19 9.57 1.82
N LYS A 93 -6.76 10.82 2.05
CA LYS A 93 -7.36 12.01 1.42
C LYS A 93 -7.13 12.07 -0.09
N ASN A 94 -5.97 11.65 -0.56
CA ASN A 94 -5.57 11.76 -1.96
C ASN A 94 -5.93 10.52 -2.79
N ALA A 95 -5.98 9.36 -2.15
CA ALA A 95 -6.08 8.05 -2.77
C ALA A 95 -7.54 7.60 -3.02
N SER A 96 -8.55 8.32 -2.52
CA SER A 96 -9.96 7.90 -2.59
C SER A 96 -10.18 6.49 -2.04
N LEU A 97 -9.53 6.18 -0.91
CA LEU A 97 -9.69 4.91 -0.21
C LEU A 97 -10.96 4.91 0.64
N GLU A 98 -11.71 3.82 0.60
CA GLU A 98 -12.90 3.62 1.43
C GLU A 98 -12.54 2.84 2.70
N GLU A 99 -13.01 3.30 3.87
CA GLU A 99 -12.88 2.53 5.12
C GLU A 99 -13.86 1.36 5.09
N LEU A 100 -13.34 0.13 4.99
CA LEU A 100 -14.14 -1.08 4.93
C LEU A 100 -14.50 -1.59 6.32
N MET A 101 -13.53 -1.58 7.23
CA MET A 101 -13.69 -2.12 8.57
C MET A 101 -12.78 -1.40 9.58
N ARG A 102 -13.26 -1.26 10.80
CA ARG A 102 -12.47 -0.80 11.94
C ARG A 102 -12.71 -1.70 13.13
N VAL A 103 -11.63 -2.22 13.71
CA VAL A 103 -11.64 -3.05 14.92
C VAL A 103 -10.88 -2.28 15.99
N LYS A 104 -11.57 -1.95 17.08
CA LYS A 104 -10.97 -1.26 18.23
C LYS A 104 -11.08 -2.16 19.45
N ASP A 105 -9.93 -2.51 20.02
CA ASP A 105 -9.85 -3.17 21.32
C ASP A 105 -9.05 -2.28 22.31
N LYS A 106 -8.84 -2.75 23.54
CA LYS A 106 -8.08 -2.05 24.59
C LYS A 106 -6.62 -1.85 24.20
N ASP A 107 -6.07 -2.76 23.40
CA ASP A 107 -4.64 -2.81 23.09
C ASP A 107 -4.30 -2.22 21.71
N ALA A 108 -5.25 -2.18 20.77
CA ALA A 108 -5.01 -1.74 19.39
C ALA A 108 -6.24 -1.16 18.69
N ASN A 109 -6.02 -0.32 17.67
CA ASN A 109 -7.06 0.24 16.81
C ASN A 109 -6.73 -0.02 15.34
N VAL A 110 -7.24 -1.14 14.84
CA VAL A 110 -6.98 -1.60 13.48
C VAL A 110 -8.02 -1.02 12.52
N LYS A 111 -7.55 -0.41 11.44
CA LYS A 111 -8.39 0.12 10.36
C LYS A 111 -7.99 -0.49 9.02
N PHE A 112 -9.00 -0.89 8.27
CA PHE A 112 -8.87 -1.46 6.93
C PHE A 112 -9.46 -0.51 5.92
N TYR A 113 -8.66 -0.16 4.92
CA TYR A 113 -9.02 0.71 3.82
C TYR A 113 -8.81 -0.02 2.49
N ILE A 114 -9.74 0.12 1.56
CA ILE A 114 -9.62 -0.49 0.24
C ILE A 114 -9.70 0.55 -0.88
N ARG A 115 -8.95 0.29 -1.95
CA ARG A 115 -9.17 0.90 -3.25
C ARG A 115 -9.93 -0.09 -4.11
N LYS A 116 -11.13 0.29 -4.55
CA LYS A 116 -11.89 -0.49 -5.54
C LYS A 116 -11.03 -0.71 -6.79
N GLY A 117 -11.11 -1.91 -7.33
CA GLY A 117 -10.38 -2.34 -8.51
C GLY A 117 -11.18 -2.05 -9.77
N LYS A 118 -11.18 -3.02 -10.69
CA LYS A 118 -11.87 -2.89 -11.97
C LYS A 118 -13.40 -2.88 -11.83
N ASP A 119 -13.92 -3.55 -10.81
CA ASP A 119 -15.34 -3.63 -10.46
C ASP A 119 -15.48 -3.73 -8.93
N GLU A 120 -16.72 -3.87 -8.42
CA GLU A 120 -17.01 -3.88 -6.99
C GLU A 120 -16.47 -5.11 -6.24
N ASP A 121 -16.20 -6.21 -6.96
CA ASP A 121 -15.73 -7.47 -6.38
C ASP A 121 -14.20 -7.57 -6.36
N HIS A 122 -13.50 -6.63 -6.99
CA HIS A 122 -12.04 -6.61 -7.04
C HIS A 122 -11.47 -5.47 -6.20
N VAL A 123 -10.48 -5.78 -5.35
CA VAL A 123 -9.71 -4.80 -4.59
C VAL A 123 -8.36 -4.60 -5.27
N SER A 124 -8.03 -3.37 -5.65
CA SER A 124 -6.72 -3.07 -6.26
C SER A 124 -5.63 -2.79 -5.23
N GLU A 125 -6.01 -2.34 -4.04
CA GLU A 125 -5.13 -1.98 -2.94
C GLU A 125 -5.86 -2.17 -1.60
N LEU A 126 -5.19 -2.81 -0.64
CA LEU A 126 -5.63 -2.92 0.74
C LEU A 126 -4.59 -2.24 1.63
N LEU A 127 -5.02 -1.24 2.40
CA LEU A 127 -4.19 -0.56 3.41
C LEU A 127 -4.72 -0.91 4.79
N MET A 128 -3.85 -1.49 5.62
CA MET A 128 -4.12 -1.75 7.03
C MET A 128 -3.27 -0.82 7.89
N PHE A 129 -3.89 -0.18 8.89
CA PHE A 129 -3.21 0.66 9.87
C PHE A 129 -3.59 0.22 11.28
N VAL A 130 -2.60 0.03 12.15
CA VAL A 130 -2.75 -0.48 13.53
C VAL A 130 -2.31 0.57 14.53
#